data_AF-A0A3A0ESQ4-F1
#
_entry.id   AF-A0A3A0ESQ4-F1
#
_cell.length_a   1.000
_cell.length_b   1.000
_cell.length_c   1.000
_cell.angle_alpha   90.00
_cell.angle_beta   90.00
_cell.angle_gamma   90.00
#
_symmetry.space_group_name_H-M   'P 1'
#
loop_
_entity.id
_entity.type
_entity.pdbx_description
1 polymer ?
#
loop_
_entity_poly.entity_id
_entity_poly.type
_entity_poly.pdbx_seq_one_letter_code
_entity_poly.pdbx_strand_id
1 'polypeptide(L)'
;ESDGKPRDDEIWADASRIVQEPSYDVTQHFETPVPMLPTPLAAGVSSRTSTNYRTAASPDFPLWWGDWLVASGWQRVRVPAGEFLALRVDRTIRFRHSDIWRDDCRRWDTAWYVPELRRWAMREWTGQWLMPDGPQRTVVYEDRVRWELLDWRTG
;
A
#
# COMPACT_ATOMS: atom_id res chain seq x y z
N GLU A 1 0.74 -17.05 -2.70
CA GLU A 1 -0.57 -17.38 -3.29
C GLU A 1 -1.60 -16.35 -2.85
N SER A 2 -2.48 -15.93 -3.75
CA SER A 2 -3.61 -15.06 -3.45
C SER A 2 -4.69 -15.89 -2.73
N ASP A 3 -5.31 -15.36 -1.68
CA ASP A 3 -6.39 -15.99 -0.86
C ASP A 3 -7.68 -16.31 -1.67
N GLY A 4 -7.64 -16.30 -3.00
CA GLY A 4 -8.74 -16.72 -3.89
C GLY A 4 -10.00 -15.84 -3.87
N LYS A 5 -10.06 -14.82 -3.00
CA LYS A 5 -11.18 -13.88 -2.92
C LYS A 5 -11.11 -12.85 -4.06
N PRO A 6 -12.23 -12.56 -4.75
CA PRO A 6 -12.32 -11.41 -5.63
C PRO A 6 -11.94 -10.16 -4.86
N ARG A 7 -10.95 -9.42 -5.34
CA ARG A 7 -10.58 -8.10 -4.81
C ARG A 7 -11.12 -7.06 -5.77
N ASP A 8 -11.55 -5.92 -5.23
CA ASP A 8 -11.89 -4.76 -6.05
C ASP A 8 -10.67 -4.31 -6.87
N ASP A 9 -10.91 -3.51 -7.89
CA ASP A 9 -9.83 -2.96 -8.71
C ASP A 9 -9.10 -1.81 -7.97
N GLU A 10 -7.80 -1.68 -8.25
CA GLU A 10 -7.03 -0.50 -7.86
C GLU A 10 -7.32 0.63 -8.86
N ILE A 11 -7.79 1.78 -8.37
CA ILE A 11 -8.19 2.91 -9.22
C ILE A 11 -7.22 4.07 -9.01
N TRP A 12 -6.63 4.53 -10.11
CA TRP A 12 -5.65 5.61 -10.15
C TRP A 12 -6.31 6.93 -10.56
N ALA A 13 -6.00 8.01 -9.84
CA ALA A 13 -6.37 9.37 -10.26
C ALA A 13 -5.43 9.89 -11.36
N ASP A 14 -4.17 9.49 -11.30
CA ASP A 14 -3.13 9.81 -12.27
C ASP A 14 -2.01 8.75 -12.20
N ALA A 15 -0.90 8.96 -12.91
CA ALA A 15 0.19 7.99 -12.97
C ALA A 15 0.91 7.72 -11.63
N SER A 16 0.64 8.50 -10.58
CA SER A 16 1.35 8.47 -9.30
C SER A 16 0.46 8.34 -8.06
N ARG A 17 -0.85 8.61 -8.17
CA ARG A 17 -1.78 8.66 -7.04
C ARG A 17 -3.00 7.78 -7.24
N ILE A 18 -3.43 7.11 -6.18
CA ILE A 18 -4.61 6.24 -6.16
C ILE A 18 -5.79 6.86 -5.42
N VAL A 19 -7.00 6.54 -5.86
CA VAL A 19 -8.26 6.86 -5.17
C VAL A 19 -8.91 5.62 -4.57
N GLN A 20 -8.53 4.42 -5.01
CA GLN A 20 -9.02 3.15 -4.45
C GLN A 20 -7.87 2.16 -4.27
N GLU A 21 -7.74 1.59 -3.07
CA GLU A 21 -6.74 0.58 -2.71
C GLU A 21 -7.42 -0.70 -2.20
N PRO A 22 -7.32 -1.82 -2.94
CA PRO A 22 -7.93 -3.10 -2.57
C PRO A 22 -6.96 -4.11 -1.96
N SER A 23 -5.66 -3.79 -1.86
CA SER A 23 -4.63 -4.80 -1.56
C SER A 23 -4.60 -5.27 -0.11
N TYR A 24 -5.14 -4.45 0.80
CA TYR A 24 -5.14 -4.69 2.24
C TYR A 24 -6.29 -5.61 2.69
N ASP A 25 -6.75 -5.48 3.94
CA ASP A 25 -7.83 -6.28 4.53
C ASP A 25 -9.23 -5.84 4.07
N VAL A 26 -9.42 -4.54 3.85
CA VAL A 26 -10.63 -3.94 3.28
C VAL A 26 -10.26 -2.97 2.17
N THR A 27 -11.14 -2.75 1.20
CA THR A 27 -10.92 -1.73 0.16
C THR A 27 -11.05 -0.32 0.74
N GLN A 28 -10.03 0.52 0.55
CA GLN A 28 -10.07 1.93 0.91
C GLN A 28 -10.45 2.78 -0.30
N HIS A 29 -11.42 3.69 -0.10
CA HIS A 29 -11.76 4.75 -1.06
C HIS A 29 -11.36 6.11 -0.48
N PHE A 30 -10.35 6.75 -1.06
CA PHE A 30 -9.77 7.99 -0.54
C PHE A 30 -10.53 9.24 -0.99
N GLU A 31 -10.76 10.18 -0.07
CA GLU A 31 -11.33 11.50 -0.40
C GLU A 31 -10.37 12.36 -1.24
N THR A 32 -9.08 12.23 -0.97
CA THR A 32 -8.01 12.88 -1.73
C THR A 32 -7.03 11.79 -2.21
N PRO A 33 -6.63 11.79 -3.49
CA PRO A 33 -5.74 10.77 -4.01
C PRO A 33 -4.42 10.65 -3.23
N VAL A 34 -4.05 9.42 -2.85
CA VAL A 34 -2.86 9.12 -2.06
C VAL A 34 -1.68 8.77 -2.98
N PRO A 35 -0.48 9.35 -2.80
CA PRO A 35 0.70 8.99 -3.57
C PRO A 35 1.14 7.54 -3.37
N MET A 36 1.25 6.81 -4.48
CA MET A 36 1.91 5.51 -4.58
C MET A 36 3.34 5.63 -5.13
N LEU A 37 3.60 6.69 -5.90
CA LEU A 37 4.91 6.98 -6.48
C LEU A 37 5.37 8.39 -6.09
N PRO A 38 6.69 8.61 -5.98
CA PRO A 38 7.24 9.94 -5.75
C PRO A 38 7.08 10.85 -6.98
N THR A 39 6.95 12.15 -6.73
CA THR A 39 6.95 13.19 -7.76
C THR A 39 8.02 14.24 -7.41
N PRO A 40 9.11 14.38 -8.19
CA PRO A 40 9.43 13.63 -9.41
C PRO A 40 9.78 12.15 -9.14
N LEU A 41 9.74 11.31 -10.18
CA LEU A 41 10.12 9.89 -10.10
C LEU A 41 11.64 9.72 -9.98
N ALA A 42 12.17 9.96 -8.78
CA ALA A 42 13.59 9.94 -8.50
C ALA A 42 13.91 9.38 -7.11
N ALA A 43 15.12 8.85 -6.95
CA ALA A 43 15.64 8.40 -5.66
C ALA A 43 15.82 9.58 -4.69
N GLY A 44 15.61 9.33 -3.39
CA GLY A 44 15.70 10.30 -2.31
C GLY A 44 14.47 11.20 -2.15
N VAL A 45 13.49 11.12 -3.07
CA VAL A 45 12.24 11.88 -2.96
C VAL A 45 11.37 11.27 -1.86
N SER A 46 10.76 12.12 -1.04
CA SER A 46 9.81 11.70 -0.01
C SER A 46 8.63 12.66 0.04
N SER A 47 7.48 12.16 0.48
CA SER A 47 6.29 12.96 0.69
C SER A 47 5.52 12.47 1.90
N ARG A 48 4.79 13.39 2.53
CA ARG A 48 3.81 13.06 3.57
C ARG A 48 2.46 13.53 3.11
N THR A 49 1.47 12.67 3.28
CA THR A 49 0.08 12.97 2.92
C THR A 49 -0.82 12.48 4.04
N SER A 50 -1.89 13.22 4.29
CA SER A 50 -2.99 12.73 5.10
C SER A 50 -4.31 13.01 4.40
N THR A 51 -5.23 12.08 4.49
CA THR A 51 -6.58 12.21 3.95
C THR A 51 -7.54 11.42 4.83
N ASN A 52 -8.80 11.35 4.45
CA ASN A 52 -9.69 10.33 4.96
C ASN A 52 -10.04 9.33 3.87
N TYR A 53 -10.46 8.15 4.30
CA TYR A 53 -10.95 7.11 3.43
C TYR A 53 -12.26 6.53 3.96
N ARG A 54 -13.01 5.90 3.07
CA ARG A 54 -14.21 5.11 3.40
C ARG A 54 -13.98 3.66 3.00
N THR A 55 -14.80 2.80 3.59
CA THR A 55 -14.86 1.37 3.27
C THR A 55 -16.34 0.98 3.17
N ALA A 56 -16.63 -0.19 2.61
CA ALA A 56 -17.99 -0.73 2.61
C ALA A 56 -18.56 -0.90 4.04
N ALA A 57 -17.70 -1.13 5.05
CA ALA A 57 -18.10 -1.27 6.45
C ALA A 57 -18.32 0.07 7.16
N SER A 58 -17.84 1.18 6.60
CA SER A 58 -17.97 2.54 7.16
C SER A 58 -18.17 3.58 6.05
N PRO A 59 -19.31 3.54 5.33
CA PRO A 59 -19.55 4.43 4.20
C PRO A 59 -19.83 5.87 4.65
N ASP A 60 -20.50 6.06 5.79
CA ASP A 60 -20.92 7.40 6.25
C ASP A 60 -19.88 8.07 7.17
N PHE A 61 -18.94 7.30 7.72
CA PHE A 61 -17.95 7.79 8.67
C PHE A 61 -16.54 7.68 8.06
N PRO A 62 -15.98 8.79 7.55
CA PRO A 62 -14.62 8.79 7.01
C PRO A 62 -13.60 8.49 8.11
N LEU A 63 -12.66 7.61 7.79
CA LEU A 63 -11.57 7.18 8.66
C LEU A 63 -10.28 7.88 8.26
N TRP A 64 -9.49 8.32 9.23
CA TRP A 64 -8.24 9.02 8.96
C TRP A 64 -7.16 8.09 8.38
N TRP A 65 -6.39 8.61 7.43
CA TRP A 65 -5.23 7.98 6.81
C TRP A 65 -4.04 8.95 6.79
N GLY A 66 -2.89 8.50 7.26
CA GLY A 66 -1.61 9.20 7.15
C GLY A 66 -0.58 8.31 6.47
N ASP A 67 0.11 8.86 5.48
CA ASP A 67 1.07 8.15 4.65
C ASP A 67 2.39 8.92 4.62
N TRP A 68 3.48 8.20 4.81
CA TRP A 68 4.83 8.68 4.56
C TRP A 68 5.50 7.80 3.51
N LEU A 69 5.69 8.36 2.33
CA LEU A 69 6.34 7.73 1.19
C LEU A 69 7.81 8.16 1.11
N VAL A 70 8.70 7.21 0.84
CA VAL A 70 10.13 7.42 0.61
C VAL A 70 10.58 6.59 -0.59
N ALA A 71 11.19 7.24 -1.58
CA ALA A 71 11.81 6.59 -2.72
C ALA A 71 13.28 6.26 -2.41
N SER A 72 13.51 5.12 -1.77
CA SER A 72 14.81 4.75 -1.19
C SER A 72 15.94 4.62 -2.22
N GLY A 73 15.64 4.24 -3.46
CA GLY A 73 16.64 4.16 -4.52
C GLY A 73 16.36 3.12 -5.59
N TRP A 74 17.18 3.16 -6.65
CA TRP A 74 17.12 2.21 -7.75
C TRP A 74 17.86 0.92 -7.40
N GLN A 75 17.24 -0.23 -7.67
CA GLN A 75 17.87 -1.54 -7.49
C GLN A 75 17.38 -2.54 -8.55
N ARG A 76 18.22 -3.52 -8.86
CA ARG A 76 17.81 -4.65 -9.70
C ARG A 76 16.97 -5.61 -8.87
N VAL A 77 15.80 -5.98 -9.37
CA VAL A 77 14.91 -6.98 -8.77
C VAL A 77 14.69 -8.13 -9.72
N ARG A 78 14.70 -9.35 -9.17
CA ARG A 78 14.40 -10.57 -9.92
C ARG A 78 13.07 -11.13 -9.45
N VAL A 79 12.17 -11.33 -10.39
CA VAL A 79 10.82 -11.89 -10.23
C VAL A 79 10.64 -13.00 -11.28
N PRO A 80 9.57 -13.81 -11.23
CA PRO A 80 9.36 -14.86 -12.23
C PRO A 80 9.33 -14.33 -13.68
N ALA A 81 8.79 -13.13 -13.91
CA ALA A 81 8.78 -12.48 -15.22
C ALA A 81 10.17 -12.01 -15.73
N GLY A 82 11.22 -12.06 -14.91
CA GLY A 82 12.57 -11.66 -15.30
C GLY A 82 13.28 -10.75 -14.30
N GLU A 83 14.25 -9.98 -14.79
CA GLU A 83 15.02 -9.04 -13.98
C GLU A 83 14.83 -7.61 -14.48
N PHE A 84 14.54 -6.69 -13.56
CA PHE A 84 14.21 -5.30 -13.88
C PHE A 84 14.98 -4.32 -13.00
N LEU A 85 15.30 -3.14 -13.53
CA LEU A 85 15.73 -1.99 -12.73
C LEU A 85 14.50 -1.28 -12.17
N ALA A 86 14.31 -1.34 -10.85
CA ALA A 86 13.15 -0.81 -10.16
C ALA A 86 13.52 0.29 -9.16
N LEU A 87 12.67 1.30 -9.03
CA LEU A 87 12.71 2.25 -7.93
C LEU A 87 11.98 1.64 -6.74
N ARG A 88 12.70 1.47 -5.61
CA ARG A 88 12.10 1.07 -4.34
C ARG A 88 11.35 2.26 -3.75
N VAL A 89 10.06 2.07 -3.51
CA VAL A 89 9.19 3.03 -2.84
C VAL A 89 8.67 2.37 -1.58
N ASP A 90 9.03 2.92 -0.43
CA ASP A 90 8.59 2.47 0.88
C ASP A 90 7.54 3.44 1.42
N ARG A 91 6.43 2.90 1.93
CA ARG A 91 5.36 3.65 2.56
C ARG A 91 5.17 3.19 3.98
N THR A 92 5.18 4.13 4.91
CA THR A 92 4.79 3.91 6.31
C THR A 92 3.46 4.58 6.55
N ILE A 93 2.45 3.77 6.80
CA ILE A 93 1.06 4.19 6.89
C ILE A 93 0.61 4.10 8.34
N ARG A 94 -0.13 5.11 8.79
CA ARG A 94 -0.92 5.09 10.02
C ARG A 94 -2.36 5.38 9.66
N PHE A 95 -3.31 4.67 10.25
CA PHE A 95 -4.71 4.85 9.89
C PHE A 95 -5.64 4.50 11.05
N ARG A 96 -6.89 4.96 10.96
CA ARG A 96 -7.98 4.47 11.81
C ARG A 96 -8.69 3.34 11.08
N HIS A 97 -8.99 2.26 11.77
CA HIS A 97 -9.76 1.14 11.23
C HIS A 97 -11.24 1.25 11.67
N SER A 98 -12.16 0.64 10.92
CA SER A 98 -13.60 0.64 11.25
C SER A 98 -13.94 -0.27 12.43
N ASP A 99 -13.21 -1.38 12.57
CA ASP A 99 -13.25 -2.22 13.76
C ASP A 99 -12.64 -1.49 14.96
N ILE A 100 -13.49 -1.20 15.95
CA ILE A 100 -13.15 -0.49 17.18
C ILE A 100 -12.13 -1.22 18.05
N TRP A 101 -11.91 -2.52 17.82
CA TRP A 101 -10.92 -3.33 18.52
C TRP A 101 -9.52 -3.21 17.92
N ARG A 102 -9.32 -2.39 16.89
CA ARG A 102 -8.01 -2.14 16.28
C ARG A 102 -7.56 -0.69 16.51
N ASP A 103 -6.71 -0.49 17.51
CA ASP A 103 -6.10 0.81 17.82
C ASP A 103 -4.67 0.92 17.24
N ASP A 104 -4.15 2.13 17.10
CA ASP A 104 -2.79 2.44 16.58
C ASP A 104 -2.40 1.59 15.36
N CYS A 105 -3.28 1.52 14.36
CA CYS A 105 -3.07 0.70 13.17
C CYS A 105 -1.95 1.28 12.31
N ARG A 106 -1.03 0.41 11.89
CA ARG A 106 0.13 0.74 11.08
C ARG A 106 0.33 -0.27 9.97
N ARG A 107 0.77 0.20 8.80
CA ARG A 107 1.18 -0.64 7.68
C ARG A 107 2.51 -0.19 7.12
N TRP A 108 3.24 -1.16 6.59
CA TRP A 108 4.44 -0.95 5.81
C TRP A 108 4.23 -1.59 4.46
N ASP A 109 4.36 -0.79 3.41
CA ASP A 109 4.12 -1.19 2.03
C ASP A 109 5.34 -0.79 1.19
N THR A 110 6.04 -1.77 0.65
CA THR A 110 7.18 -1.57 -0.23
C THR A 110 6.81 -2.01 -1.64
N ALA A 111 6.89 -1.08 -2.59
CA ALA A 111 6.69 -1.34 -4.00
C ALA A 111 8.01 -1.15 -4.78
N TRP A 112 8.26 -2.03 -5.74
CA TRP A 112 9.40 -1.93 -6.66
C TRP A 112 8.90 -1.52 -8.04
N TYR A 113 8.79 -0.21 -8.25
CA TYR A 113 8.24 0.37 -9.47
C TYR A 113 9.23 0.29 -10.64
N VAL A 114 8.79 -0.23 -11.77
CA VAL A 114 9.59 -0.32 -12.99
C VAL A 114 8.99 0.61 -14.05
N PRO A 115 9.71 1.67 -14.48
CA PRO A 115 9.19 2.62 -15.47
C PRO A 115 8.79 1.99 -16.80
N GLU A 116 9.54 0.98 -17.25
CA GLU A 116 9.27 0.22 -18.48
C GLU A 116 7.92 -0.50 -18.44
N LEU A 117 7.56 -1.04 -17.27
CA LEU A 117 6.27 -1.71 -17.05
C LEU A 117 5.14 -0.73 -16.76
N ARG A 118 5.47 0.53 -16.43
CA ARG A 118 4.55 1.52 -15.83
C ARG A 118 3.78 0.97 -14.63
N ARG A 119 4.41 0.03 -13.92
CA ARG A 119 3.84 -0.71 -12.80
C ARG A 119 4.97 -1.26 -11.94
N TRP A 120 4.66 -1.68 -10.72
CA TRP A 120 5.60 -2.45 -9.92
C TRP A 120 5.79 -3.87 -10.43
N ALA A 121 7.03 -4.33 -10.45
CA ALA A 121 7.35 -5.74 -10.67
C ALA A 121 7.11 -6.58 -9.40
N MET A 122 7.13 -5.95 -8.23
CA MET A 122 6.92 -6.58 -6.94
C MET A 122 6.31 -5.59 -5.96
N ARG A 123 5.43 -6.05 -5.07
CA ARG A 123 4.89 -5.27 -3.95
C ARG A 123 4.76 -6.18 -2.73
N GLU A 124 5.24 -5.72 -1.60
CA GLU A 124 5.15 -6.43 -0.32
C GLU A 124 4.56 -5.50 0.71
N TRP A 125 3.57 -5.97 1.47
CA TRP A 125 3.05 -5.21 2.59
C TRP A 125 2.77 -6.11 3.80
N THR A 126 2.78 -5.49 4.96
CA THR A 126 2.35 -6.08 6.23
C THR A 126 1.85 -4.95 7.13
N GLY A 127 1.27 -5.30 8.26
CA GLY A 127 0.72 -4.33 9.20
C GLY A 127 0.73 -4.84 10.62
N GLN A 128 0.34 -3.95 11.52
CA GLN A 128 0.08 -4.27 12.91
C GLN A 128 -0.98 -3.32 13.46
N TRP A 129 -1.59 -3.73 14.56
CA TRP A 129 -2.49 -2.92 15.35
C TRP A 129 -2.40 -3.34 16.82
N LEU A 130 -2.96 -2.52 17.71
CA LEU A 130 -3.03 -2.76 19.14
C LEU A 130 -4.44 -3.18 19.50
N MET A 131 -4.57 -4.33 20.17
CA MET A 131 -5.84 -4.76 20.76
C MET A 131 -6.06 -4.00 22.09
N PRO A 132 -7.21 -3.32 22.27
CA PRO A 132 -7.48 -2.52 23.47
C PRO A 132 -7.71 -3.31 24.75
N ASP A 133 -7.87 -4.64 24.71
CA ASP A 133 -8.27 -5.44 25.86
C ASP A 133 -7.08 -5.90 26.73
N GLY A 134 -7.23 -5.72 28.05
CA GLY A 134 -6.27 -6.18 29.06
C GLY A 134 -5.25 -5.13 29.54
N PRO A 135 -4.53 -5.42 30.66
CA PRO A 135 -3.56 -4.51 31.26
C PRO A 135 -2.28 -4.29 30.42
N GLN A 136 -2.09 -5.06 29.34
CA GLN A 136 -1.04 -4.85 28.35
C GLN A 136 -1.68 -4.77 26.96
N ARG A 137 -1.46 -3.65 26.26
CA ARG A 137 -1.84 -3.49 24.86
C ARG A 137 -1.14 -4.57 24.04
N THR A 138 -1.89 -5.53 23.53
CA THR A 138 -1.32 -6.62 22.73
C THR A 138 -1.09 -6.15 21.30
N VAL A 139 0.13 -6.32 20.80
CA VAL A 139 0.44 -6.07 19.38
C VAL A 139 -0.01 -7.27 18.58
N VAL A 140 -0.91 -7.05 17.62
CA VAL A 140 -1.35 -8.06 16.65
C VAL A 140 -0.77 -7.70 15.29
N TYR A 141 -0.20 -8.69 14.60
CA TYR A 141 0.38 -8.52 13.27
C TYR A 141 -0.62 -8.93 12.20
N GLU A 142 -0.71 -8.14 11.14
CA GLU A 142 -1.40 -8.52 9.91
C GLU A 142 -0.48 -9.42 9.08
N ASP A 143 -1.08 -10.27 8.23
CA ASP A 143 -0.33 -11.13 7.33
C ASP A 143 0.66 -10.33 6.47
N ARG A 144 1.77 -10.97 6.13
CA ARG A 144 2.68 -10.45 5.11
C ARG A 144 2.22 -10.94 3.74
N VAL A 145 1.81 -10.00 2.89
CA VAL A 145 1.38 -10.28 1.53
C VAL A 145 2.46 -9.81 0.57
N ARG A 146 2.88 -10.69 -0.33
CA ARG A 146 3.85 -10.39 -1.39
C ARG A 146 3.30 -10.77 -2.75
N TRP A 147 3.33 -9.81 -3.65
CA TRP A 147 3.00 -9.95 -5.06
C TRP A 147 4.24 -9.83 -5.90
N GLU A 148 4.39 -10.71 -6.88
CA GLU A 148 5.47 -10.70 -7.86
C GLU A 148 4.88 -10.83 -9.26
N LEU A 149 5.47 -10.14 -10.23
CA LEU A 149 5.08 -10.24 -11.62
C LEU A 149 5.46 -11.62 -12.16
N LEU A 150 4.44 -12.38 -12.58
CA LEU A 150 4.61 -13.77 -13.01
C LEU A 150 5.08 -13.88 -14.46
N ASP A 151 4.50 -13.07 -15.34
CA ASP A 151 4.83 -13.02 -16.76
C ASP A 151 4.64 -11.59 -17.28
N TRP A 152 5.40 -11.24 -18.32
CA TRP A 152 5.29 -9.96 -19.03
C TRP A 152 5.65 -10.16 -20.50
N ARG A 153 4.76 -9.71 -21.39
CA ARG A 153 5.03 -9.68 -22.82
C ARG A 153 5.26 -8.24 -23.25
N THR A 154 6.41 -7.99 -23.85
CA THR A 154 6.66 -6.74 -24.58
C THR A 154 5.73 -6.73 -25.79
N GLY A 155 4.76 -5.81 -25.80
CA GLY A 155 3.91 -5.54 -26.96
C GLY A 155 4.67 -4.83 -28.07
#